data_AF-A0A1S3V028-F1
#
_entry.id   AF-A0A1S3V028-F1
#
_cell.length_a   1.000
_cell.length_b   1.000
_cell.length_c   1.000
_cell.angle_alpha   90.00
_cell.angle_beta   90.00
_cell.angle_gamma   90.00
#
_symmetry.space_group_name_H-M   'P 1'
#
loop_
_entity.id
_entity.type
_entity.pdbx_description
1 polymer ?
#
loop_
_entity_poly.entity_id
_entity_poly.type
_entity_poly.pdbx_seq_one_letter_code
_entity_poly.pdbx_strand_id
1 'polypeptide(L)'
;MDIFKKLEITIPFSEALQQIPSYAKFLKELLMKKRKYIDKETIEVQGNYSAIIQKMLPPKLQDLGSFTIPCTIGELEVGRALIDLGASISLMPMSMFKKIKRLELKPTRMTLQLADRYLKYPFGVDEDVIVKVDKFLFPVDFVIMEMEENGDAPLILGRPFMKTTRILIDVENGKLKLRVQDEEVYFDVSNVTS
;
A
#
# COMPACT_ATOMS: atom_id res chain seq x y z
N MET A 1 50.40 57.83 6.35
CA MET A 1 48.96 58.08 6.52
C MET A 1 48.23 56.84 6.03
N ASP A 2 47.98 55.88 6.92
CA ASP A 2 47.16 54.70 6.61
C ASP A 2 45.70 55.06 6.83
N ILE A 3 44.93 55.16 5.74
CA ILE A 3 43.55 55.66 5.77
C ILE A 3 42.60 54.53 5.32
N PHE A 4 41.79 54.07 6.29
CA PHE A 4 40.64 53.15 6.24
C PHE A 4 40.82 51.74 5.62
N LYS A 5 40.99 50.72 6.48
CA LYS A 5 41.02 49.28 6.11
C LYS A 5 39.64 48.59 6.13
N LYS A 6 38.59 49.22 6.67
CA LYS A 6 37.24 48.65 6.68
C LYS A 6 36.19 49.73 6.93
N LEU A 7 35.14 49.77 6.11
CA LEU A 7 33.95 50.59 6.30
C LEU A 7 32.73 49.66 6.28
N GLU A 8 32.02 49.59 7.40
CA GLU A 8 30.74 48.88 7.52
C GLU A 8 29.61 49.90 7.57
N ILE A 9 28.63 49.75 6.68
CA ILE A 9 27.46 50.60 6.60
C ILE A 9 26.25 49.73 6.92
N THR A 10 25.54 50.07 7.99
CA THR A 10 24.28 49.41 8.38
C THR A 10 23.13 50.26 7.86
N ILE A 11 22.45 49.77 6.83
CA ILE A 11 21.19 50.34 6.35
C ILE A 11 20.07 49.32 6.47
N PRO A 12 18.82 49.78 6.71
CA PRO A 12 17.66 48.91 6.64
C PRO A 12 17.62 48.17 5.31
N PHE A 13 17.34 46.86 5.37
CA PHE A 13 17.30 46.01 4.19
C PHE A 13 16.38 46.57 3.10
N SER A 14 15.23 47.13 3.48
CA SER A 14 14.28 47.78 2.56
C SER A 14 14.89 48.95 1.79
N GLU A 15 15.75 49.75 2.41
CA GLU A 15 16.44 50.87 1.76
C GLU A 15 17.56 50.38 0.85
N ALA A 16 18.31 49.36 1.27
CA ALA A 16 19.31 48.71 0.44
C ALA A 16 18.70 48.16 -0.86
N LEU A 17 17.52 47.55 -0.78
CA LEU A 17 16.82 46.98 -1.92
C LEU A 17 16.37 48.04 -2.95
N GLN A 18 16.07 49.27 -2.52
CA GLN A 18 15.70 50.36 -3.43
C GLN A 18 16.90 50.94 -4.17
N GLN A 19 18.10 50.86 -3.59
CA GLN A 19 19.32 51.39 -4.17
C GLN A 19 19.97 50.45 -5.19
N ILE A 20 19.59 49.17 -5.21
CA ILE A 20 20.11 48.16 -6.15
C ILE A 20 19.20 48.11 -7.39
N PRO A 21 19.60 48.67 -8.55
CA PRO A 21 18.70 48.85 -9.69
C PRO A 21 18.19 47.53 -10.29
N SER A 22 19.02 46.49 -10.26
CA SER A 22 18.66 45.15 -10.75
C SER A 22 17.58 44.50 -9.88
N TYR A 23 17.65 44.67 -8.57
CA TYR A 23 16.68 44.11 -7.64
C TYR A 23 15.35 44.88 -7.67
N ALA A 24 15.40 46.21 -7.77
CA ALA A 24 14.23 47.04 -7.97
C ALA A 24 13.47 46.68 -9.26
N LYS A 25 14.21 46.39 -10.36
CA LYS A 25 13.61 45.91 -11.62
C LYS A 25 12.94 44.54 -11.44
N PHE A 26 13.61 43.61 -10.77
CA PHE A 26 13.05 42.28 -10.48
C PHE A 26 11.77 42.35 -9.64
N LEU A 27 11.76 43.16 -8.57
CA LEU A 27 10.57 43.37 -7.74
C LEU A 27 9.43 44.00 -8.54
N LYS A 28 9.73 44.99 -9.40
CA LYS A 28 8.72 45.59 -10.28
C LYS A 28 8.15 44.57 -11.26
N GLU A 29 8.98 43.72 -11.88
CA GLU A 29 8.52 42.66 -12.77
C GLU A 29 7.64 41.63 -12.04
N LEU A 30 8.01 41.27 -10.80
CA LEU A 30 7.25 40.33 -9.98
C LEU A 30 5.89 40.92 -9.56
N LEU A 31 5.84 42.20 -9.16
CA LEU A 31 4.59 42.90 -8.84
C LEU A 31 3.72 43.14 -10.07
N MET A 32 4.32 43.46 -11.22
CA MET A 32 3.60 43.62 -12.49
C MET A 32 3.03 42.31 -13.01
N LYS A 33 3.76 41.19 -12.87
CA LYS A 33 3.23 39.85 -13.13
C LYS A 33 2.07 39.54 -12.20
N LYS A 34 2.20 39.80 -10.89
CA LYS A 34 1.12 39.59 -9.92
C LYS A 34 -0.13 40.42 -10.24
N ARG A 35 0.03 41.69 -10.67
CA ARG A 35 -1.09 42.53 -11.16
C ARG A 35 -1.73 41.99 -12.43
N LYS A 36 -0.95 41.48 -13.39
CA LYS A 36 -1.48 40.82 -14.61
C LYS A 36 -2.32 39.58 -14.30
N TYR A 37 -2.01 38.86 -13.21
CA TYR A 37 -2.84 37.77 -12.69
C TYR A 37 -4.11 38.33 -12.02
N ILE A 38 -3.99 39.35 -11.18
CA ILE A 38 -5.13 39.94 -10.44
C ILE A 38 -6.15 40.66 -11.36
N ASP A 39 -5.69 41.39 -12.39
CA ASP A 39 -6.59 42.09 -13.34
C ASP A 39 -7.28 41.12 -14.32
N LYS A 40 -6.75 39.91 -14.52
CA LYS A 40 -7.43 38.84 -15.27
C LYS A 40 -8.38 38.01 -14.40
N GLU A 41 -8.34 38.21 -13.09
CA GLU A 41 -8.97 37.35 -12.11
C GLU A 41 -9.59 38.21 -11.00
N THR A 42 -10.40 39.21 -11.38
CA THR A 42 -11.38 39.76 -10.44
C THR A 42 -12.49 38.71 -10.29
N ILE A 43 -12.17 37.64 -9.56
CA ILE A 43 -13.13 36.66 -9.09
C ILE A 43 -13.28 36.92 -7.60
N GLU A 44 -14.47 37.38 -7.22
CA GLU A 44 -14.92 37.46 -5.84
C GLU A 44 -14.61 36.13 -5.13
N VAL A 45 -13.85 36.18 -4.04
CA VAL A 45 -13.42 34.99 -3.30
C VAL A 45 -14.61 34.43 -2.50
N GLN A 46 -15.48 33.69 -3.17
CA GLN A 46 -16.34 32.70 -2.53
C GLN A 46 -15.57 31.36 -2.43
N GLY A 47 -15.89 30.53 -1.43
CA GLY A 47 -15.21 29.29 -1.04
C GLY A 47 -15.10 28.15 -2.08
N ASN A 48 -15.09 28.47 -3.37
CA ASN A 48 -15.10 27.57 -4.51
C ASN A 48 -13.69 27.16 -5.00
N TYR A 49 -12.60 27.79 -4.53
CA TYR A 49 -11.24 27.45 -4.99
C TYR A 49 -10.78 26.04 -4.60
N SER A 50 -11.18 25.53 -3.42
CA SER A 50 -10.88 24.14 -3.02
C SER A 50 -11.61 23.14 -3.93
N ALA A 51 -12.84 23.44 -4.31
CA ALA A 51 -13.65 22.62 -5.20
C ALA A 51 -13.15 22.63 -6.65
N ILE A 52 -12.66 23.77 -7.15
CA ILE A 52 -12.11 23.88 -8.52
C ILE A 52 -10.78 23.13 -8.64
N ILE A 53 -9.89 23.21 -7.63
CA ILE A 53 -8.64 22.45 -7.61
C ILE A 53 -8.93 20.94 -7.46
N GLN A 54 -9.93 20.55 -6.66
CA GLN A 54 -10.38 19.16 -6.57
C GLN A 54 -10.96 18.63 -7.89
N LYS A 55 -11.66 19.46 -8.68
CA LYS A 55 -12.18 19.06 -10.01
C LYS A 55 -11.08 18.81 -11.06
N MET A 56 -9.86 19.27 -10.83
CA MET A 56 -8.72 19.07 -11.74
C MET A 56 -7.87 17.83 -11.38
N LEU A 57 -8.03 17.26 -10.18
CA LEU A 57 -7.29 16.09 -9.73
C LEU A 57 -8.17 14.83 -9.84
N PRO A 58 -7.58 13.65 -10.12
CA PRO A 58 -8.34 12.40 -10.05
C PRO A 58 -9.00 12.24 -8.67
N PRO A 59 -10.27 11.81 -8.60
CA PRO A 59 -10.93 11.60 -7.33
C PRO A 59 -10.23 10.48 -6.55
N LYS A 60 -10.17 10.61 -5.23
CA LYS A 60 -9.78 9.49 -4.36
C LYS A 60 -10.90 8.47 -4.37
N LEU A 61 -10.58 7.22 -4.69
CA LEU A 61 -11.53 6.10 -4.59
C LEU A 61 -11.52 5.54 -3.16
N GLN A 62 -12.65 4.96 -2.76
CA GLN A 62 -12.75 4.26 -1.48
C GLN A 62 -11.93 2.98 -1.50
N ASP A 63 -11.46 2.56 -0.33
CA ASP A 63 -10.83 1.26 -0.19
C ASP A 63 -11.86 0.15 -0.34
N LEU A 64 -11.53 -0.88 -1.12
CA LEU A 64 -12.36 -2.06 -1.32
C LEU A 64 -12.13 -3.12 -0.24
N GLY A 65 -11.15 -2.90 0.64
CA GLY A 65 -10.81 -3.83 1.71
C GLY A 65 -9.86 -4.93 1.23
N SER A 66 -10.02 -6.12 1.80
CA SER A 66 -9.06 -7.22 1.62
C SER A 66 -9.41 -8.13 0.45
N PHE A 67 -8.39 -8.50 -0.32
CA PHE A 67 -8.51 -9.51 -1.37
C PHE A 67 -8.40 -10.89 -0.76
N THR A 68 -9.45 -11.68 -0.91
CA THR A 68 -9.52 -13.03 -0.36
C THR A 68 -10.02 -13.99 -1.42
N ILE A 69 -9.57 -15.24 -1.39
CA ILE A 69 -10.02 -16.30 -2.31
C ILE A 69 -10.57 -17.50 -1.53
N PRO A 70 -11.67 -18.12 -1.98
CA PRO A 70 -12.14 -19.35 -1.36
C PRO A 70 -11.12 -20.47 -1.56
N CYS A 71 -10.87 -21.26 -0.52
CA CYS A 71 -9.99 -22.41 -0.64
C CYS A 71 -10.40 -23.58 0.27
N THR A 72 -9.94 -24.78 -0.11
CA THR A 72 -10.14 -26.02 0.64
C THR A 72 -8.78 -26.68 0.84
N ILE A 73 -8.55 -27.27 2.01
CA ILE A 73 -7.35 -28.07 2.28
C ILE A 73 -7.78 -29.45 2.75
N GLY A 74 -7.42 -30.48 1.97
CA GLY A 74 -7.96 -31.82 2.17
C GLY A 74 -9.49 -31.84 2.07
N GLU A 75 -10.15 -32.30 3.13
CA GLU A 75 -11.62 -32.33 3.25
C GLU A 75 -12.19 -31.09 3.97
N LEU A 76 -11.34 -30.19 4.47
CA LEU A 76 -11.76 -29.02 5.23
C LEU A 76 -12.01 -27.82 4.30
N GLU A 77 -13.25 -27.35 4.26
CA GLU A 77 -13.57 -26.04 3.71
C GLU A 77 -13.05 -24.95 4.66
N VAL A 78 -11.95 -24.32 4.26
CA VAL A 78 -11.28 -23.30 5.08
C VAL A 78 -12.06 -21.98 5.11
N GLY A 79 -13.01 -21.81 4.19
CA GLY A 79 -13.66 -20.53 3.92
C GLY A 79 -12.84 -19.77 2.90
N ARG A 80 -12.19 -18.67 3.32
CA ARG A 80 -11.37 -17.83 2.44
C ARG A 80 -9.94 -17.70 2.95
N ALA A 81 -9.00 -17.46 2.06
CA ALA A 81 -7.62 -17.12 2.38
C ALA A 81 -7.33 -15.70 1.92
N LEU A 82 -6.63 -14.93 2.76
CA LEU A 82 -6.14 -13.60 2.44
C LEU A 82 -5.00 -13.69 1.42
N ILE A 83 -5.10 -12.89 0.36
CA ILE A 83 -4.02 -12.69 -0.60
C ILE A 83 -3.25 -11.44 -0.18
N ASP A 84 -2.05 -11.64 0.36
CA ASP A 84 -1.25 -10.55 0.91
C ASP A 84 0.09 -10.40 0.15
N LEU A 85 0.21 -9.29 -0.59
CA LEU A 85 1.45 -8.91 -1.26
C LEU A 85 2.58 -8.56 -0.27
N GLY A 86 2.23 -8.10 0.94
CA GLY A 86 3.16 -7.81 2.02
C GLY A 86 3.79 -9.08 2.59
N ALA A 87 3.06 -10.19 2.61
CA ALA A 87 3.52 -11.46 3.13
C ALA A 87 4.56 -12.13 2.19
N SER A 88 5.76 -12.36 2.71
CA SER A 88 6.84 -13.08 1.99
C SER A 88 6.65 -14.60 1.96
N ILE A 89 5.77 -15.13 2.80
CA ILE A 89 5.52 -16.54 3.05
C ILE A 89 4.01 -16.76 3.25
N SER A 90 3.53 -17.99 3.11
CA SER A 90 2.16 -18.34 3.50
C SER A 90 2.12 -18.72 4.98
N LEU A 91 1.09 -18.26 5.69
CA LEU A 91 0.92 -18.46 7.12
C LEU A 91 -0.37 -19.23 7.41
N MET A 92 -0.28 -20.14 8.38
CA MET A 92 -1.39 -20.91 8.90
C MET A 92 -1.45 -20.79 10.43
N PRO A 93 -2.60 -20.45 11.03
CA PRO A 93 -2.79 -20.50 12.47
C PRO A 93 -2.69 -21.94 12.99
N MET A 94 -2.09 -22.12 14.17
CA MET A 94 -2.02 -23.43 14.83
C MET A 94 -3.41 -24.05 15.08
N SER A 95 -4.41 -23.23 15.38
CA SER A 95 -5.80 -23.66 15.54
C SER A 95 -6.38 -24.24 14.25
N MET A 96 -6.01 -23.71 13.08
CA MET A 96 -6.41 -24.24 11.77
C MET A 96 -5.66 -25.54 11.46
N PHE A 97 -4.34 -25.55 11.69
CA PHE A 97 -3.51 -26.75 11.51
C PHE A 97 -4.09 -27.97 12.23
N LYS A 98 -4.54 -27.79 13.49
CA LYS A 98 -5.16 -28.86 14.29
C LYS A 98 -6.48 -29.40 13.73
N LYS A 99 -7.19 -28.63 12.91
CA LYS A 99 -8.47 -29.03 12.27
C LYS A 99 -8.22 -29.88 11.01
N ILE A 100 -7.08 -29.70 10.35
CA ILE A 100 -6.76 -30.37 9.09
C ILE A 100 -6.05 -31.70 9.40
N LYS A 101 -6.60 -32.81 8.89
CA LYS A 101 -6.00 -34.14 9.07
C LYS A 101 -4.82 -34.32 8.12
N ARG A 102 -3.83 -35.11 8.54
CA ARG A 102 -2.66 -35.55 7.73
C ARG A 102 -1.63 -34.47 7.38
N LEU A 103 -1.71 -33.32 8.04
CA LEU A 103 -0.62 -32.33 8.00
C LEU A 103 0.55 -32.80 8.88
N GLU A 104 1.77 -32.44 8.48
CA GLU A 104 3.00 -32.77 9.20
C GLU A 104 3.70 -31.50 9.65
N LEU A 105 3.78 -31.31 10.98
CA LEU A 105 4.49 -30.16 11.52
C LEU A 105 5.99 -30.48 11.65
N LYS A 106 6.80 -29.98 10.73
CA LYS A 106 8.26 -30.07 10.83
C LYS A 106 8.79 -28.92 11.70
N PRO A 107 9.53 -29.19 12.79
CA PRO A 107 10.13 -28.14 13.60
C PRO A 107 11.05 -27.24 12.78
N THR A 108 11.04 -25.94 13.05
CA THR A 108 11.90 -24.97 12.37
C THR A 108 12.66 -24.09 13.35
N ARG A 109 13.82 -23.59 12.94
CA ARG A 109 14.59 -22.56 13.67
C ARG A 109 14.33 -21.15 13.13
N MET A 110 13.35 -21.00 12.24
CA MET A 110 12.96 -19.74 11.66
C MET A 110 12.46 -18.77 12.75
N THR A 111 12.78 -17.49 12.57
CA THR A 111 12.19 -16.39 13.35
C THR A 111 11.55 -15.43 12.34
N LEU A 112 10.31 -15.04 12.59
CA LEU A 112 9.58 -14.09 11.75
C LEU A 112 9.61 -12.71 12.37
N GLN A 113 9.95 -11.70 11.57
CA GLN A 113 9.75 -10.31 11.93
C GLN A 113 8.50 -9.79 11.22
N LEU A 114 7.51 -9.38 12.02
CA LEU A 114 6.27 -8.79 11.52
C LEU A 114 6.48 -7.32 11.12
N ALA A 115 5.48 -6.73 10.45
CA ALA A 115 5.55 -5.35 9.97
C ALA A 115 5.72 -4.31 11.09
N ASP A 116 5.20 -4.61 12.29
CA ASP A 116 5.35 -3.85 13.52
C ASP A 116 6.71 -4.09 14.22
N ARG A 117 7.60 -4.86 13.58
CA ARG A 117 8.94 -5.26 14.04
C ARG A 117 8.95 -6.24 15.21
N TYR A 118 7.80 -6.76 15.63
CA TYR A 118 7.77 -7.83 16.63
C TYR A 118 8.29 -9.13 16.04
N LEU A 119 9.05 -9.86 16.86
CA LEU A 119 9.54 -11.18 16.50
C LEU A 119 8.54 -12.23 16.98
N LYS A 120 8.16 -13.13 16.07
CA LYS A 120 7.40 -14.33 16.39
C LYS A 120 8.18 -15.58 16.00
N TYR A 121 7.96 -16.62 16.78
CA TYR A 121 8.58 -17.92 16.60
C TYR A 121 7.49 -18.89 16.12
N PRO A 122 7.55 -19.35 14.86
CA PRO A 122 6.65 -20.39 14.37
C PRO A 122 6.81 -21.68 15.16
N PHE A 123 5.73 -22.45 15.23
CA PHE A 123 5.77 -23.81 15.77
C PHE A 123 6.48 -24.78 14.82
N GLY A 124 6.39 -24.53 13.51
CA GLY A 124 6.96 -25.38 12.49
C GLY A 124 6.58 -24.93 11.08
N VAL A 125 6.96 -25.75 10.11
CA VAL A 125 6.59 -25.61 8.70
C VAL A 125 5.94 -26.91 8.27
N ASP A 126 4.93 -26.81 7.41
CA ASP A 126 4.41 -27.93 6.64
C ASP A 126 4.57 -27.58 5.16
N GLU A 127 5.25 -28.46 4.43
CA GLU A 127 5.66 -28.23 3.04
C GLU A 127 4.71 -28.98 2.10
N ASP A 128 4.49 -28.45 0.90
CA ASP A 128 3.67 -29.08 -0.13
C ASP A 128 2.21 -29.39 0.30
N VAL A 129 1.64 -28.58 1.19
CA VAL A 129 0.23 -28.71 1.58
C VAL A 129 -0.65 -28.43 0.36
N ILE A 130 -1.49 -29.40 -0.01
CA ILE A 130 -2.37 -29.28 -1.17
C ILE A 130 -3.55 -28.36 -0.87
N VAL A 131 -3.51 -27.17 -1.45
CA VAL A 131 -4.58 -26.17 -1.39
C VAL A 131 -5.38 -26.22 -2.69
N LYS A 132 -6.69 -26.43 -2.57
CA LYS A 132 -7.63 -26.32 -3.68
C LYS A 132 -8.18 -24.91 -3.77
N VAL A 133 -8.09 -24.31 -4.94
CA VAL A 133 -8.72 -23.01 -5.28
C VAL A 133 -9.49 -23.20 -6.58
N ASP A 134 -10.80 -22.95 -6.54
CA ASP A 134 -11.70 -23.34 -7.62
C ASP A 134 -11.51 -24.84 -7.96
N LYS A 135 -11.13 -25.19 -9.19
CA LYS A 135 -10.83 -26.57 -9.61
C LYS A 135 -9.35 -26.94 -9.54
N PHE A 136 -8.47 -25.99 -9.25
CA PHE A 136 -7.03 -26.18 -9.29
C PHE A 136 -6.46 -26.59 -7.93
N LEU A 137 -5.40 -27.39 -7.97
CA LEU A 137 -4.67 -27.86 -6.80
C LEU A 137 -3.25 -27.29 -6.83
N PHE A 138 -2.81 -26.71 -5.73
CA PHE A 138 -1.48 -26.13 -5.60
C PHE A 138 -0.77 -26.69 -4.37
N PRO A 139 0.50 -27.11 -4.48
CA PRO A 139 1.33 -27.29 -3.31
C PRO A 139 1.67 -25.92 -2.72
N VAL A 140 1.53 -25.78 -1.40
CA VAL A 140 1.84 -24.55 -0.67
C VAL A 140 2.60 -24.89 0.60
N ASP A 141 3.74 -24.25 0.79
CA ASP A 141 4.47 -24.32 2.05
C ASP A 141 3.86 -23.33 3.04
N PHE A 142 3.42 -23.84 4.18
CA PHE A 142 2.88 -23.03 5.26
C PHE A 142 3.86 -22.97 6.42
N VAL A 143 4.02 -21.78 6.97
CA VAL A 143 4.61 -21.59 8.29
C VAL A 143 3.48 -21.54 9.32
N ILE A 144 3.54 -22.44 10.30
CA ILE A 144 2.49 -22.62 11.29
C ILE A 144 2.88 -21.85 12.55
N MET A 145 2.02 -20.94 13.01
CA MET A 145 2.32 -20.08 14.16
C MET A 145 1.08 -19.69 14.97
N GLU A 146 1.31 -19.09 16.14
CA GLU A 146 0.24 -18.50 16.95
C GLU A 146 -0.18 -17.16 16.35
N MET A 147 -1.43 -17.08 15.91
CA MET A 147 -2.05 -15.88 15.38
C MET A 147 -3.56 -15.98 15.54
N GLU A 148 -4.22 -14.83 15.69
CA GLU A 148 -5.67 -14.78 15.77
C GLU A 148 -6.27 -15.22 14.42
N GLU A 149 -7.24 -16.13 14.48
CA GLU A 149 -8.05 -16.48 13.31
C GLU A 149 -8.96 -15.28 13.03
N ASN A 150 -8.70 -14.54 11.94
CA ASN A 150 -9.71 -13.66 11.39
C ASN A 150 -10.83 -14.54 10.84
N GLY A 151 -12.04 -14.43 11.39
CA GLY A 151 -13.17 -15.31 11.05
C GLY A 151 -13.47 -15.37 9.55
N ASP A 152 -13.17 -14.29 8.82
CA ASP A 152 -13.43 -14.19 7.39
C ASP A 152 -12.29 -14.73 6.51
N ALA A 153 -11.06 -14.79 7.02
CA ALA A 153 -9.87 -15.22 6.26
C ALA A 153 -8.78 -15.80 7.18
N PRO A 154 -8.92 -17.05 7.64
CA PRO A 154 -8.00 -17.64 8.61
C PRO A 154 -6.60 -17.97 8.06
N LEU A 155 -6.39 -17.98 6.75
CA LEU A 155 -5.09 -18.24 6.14
C LEU A 155 -4.55 -17.00 5.43
N ILE A 156 -3.22 -16.87 5.39
CA ILE A 156 -2.55 -15.88 4.54
C ILE A 156 -1.75 -16.62 3.47
N LEU A 157 -2.04 -16.32 2.20
CA LEU A 157 -1.27 -16.78 1.05
C LEU A 157 -0.39 -15.64 0.56
N GLY A 158 0.91 -15.79 0.78
CA GLY A 158 1.88 -14.75 0.46
C GLY A 158 2.32 -14.76 -1.01
N ARG A 159 3.34 -13.93 -1.29
CA ARG A 159 3.92 -13.78 -2.63
C ARG A 159 4.34 -15.10 -3.31
N PRO A 160 4.89 -16.12 -2.63
CA PRO A 160 5.23 -17.39 -3.28
C PRO A 160 4.02 -18.04 -3.98
N PHE A 161 2.89 -18.16 -3.27
CA PHE A 161 1.65 -18.68 -3.84
C PHE A 161 1.16 -17.82 -5.01
N MET A 162 1.15 -16.50 -4.83
CA MET A 162 0.72 -15.55 -5.87
C MET A 162 1.56 -15.66 -7.14
N LYS A 163 2.87 -15.87 -6.99
CA LYS A 163 3.78 -16.06 -8.12
C LYS A 163 3.50 -17.37 -8.85
N THR A 164 3.28 -18.47 -8.13
CA THR A 164 2.92 -19.77 -8.69
C THR A 164 1.63 -19.72 -9.49
N THR A 165 0.62 -19.02 -8.94
CA THR A 165 -0.72 -18.89 -9.52
C THR A 165 -0.88 -17.71 -10.47
N ARG A 166 0.21 -16.96 -10.73
CA ARG A 166 0.27 -15.78 -11.60
C ARG A 166 -0.88 -14.80 -11.33
N ILE A 167 -1.12 -14.53 -10.04
CA ILE A 167 -2.22 -13.65 -9.61
C ILE A 167 -2.03 -12.24 -10.18
N LEU A 168 -3.13 -11.68 -10.68
CA LEU A 168 -3.27 -10.27 -11.05
C LEU A 168 -4.40 -9.66 -10.23
N ILE A 169 -4.11 -8.54 -9.56
CA ILE A 169 -5.07 -7.82 -8.74
C ILE A 169 -5.40 -6.51 -9.42
N ASP A 170 -6.66 -6.35 -9.79
CA ASP A 170 -7.25 -5.10 -10.25
C ASP A 170 -7.93 -4.42 -9.06
N VAL A 171 -7.22 -3.45 -8.49
CA VAL A 171 -7.68 -2.72 -7.30
C VAL A 171 -8.80 -1.74 -7.64
N GLU A 172 -8.84 -1.19 -8.86
CA GLU A 172 -9.89 -0.26 -9.25
C GLU A 172 -11.25 -0.97 -9.36
N ASN A 173 -11.25 -2.16 -9.98
CA ASN A 173 -12.48 -2.94 -10.20
C ASN A 173 -12.77 -3.96 -9.09
N GLY A 174 -11.88 -4.10 -8.09
CA GLY A 174 -12.03 -5.09 -7.05
C GLY A 174 -11.99 -6.52 -7.57
N LYS A 175 -11.13 -6.81 -8.55
CA LYS A 175 -11.05 -8.13 -9.18
C LYS A 175 -9.70 -8.77 -8.94
N LEU A 176 -9.73 -10.05 -8.61
CA LEU A 176 -8.55 -10.89 -8.55
C LEU A 176 -8.66 -11.95 -9.65
N LYS A 177 -7.61 -12.04 -10.45
CA LYS A 177 -7.47 -13.07 -11.48
C LYS A 177 -6.36 -14.02 -11.10
N LEU A 178 -6.65 -15.31 -11.15
CA LEU A 178 -5.70 -16.41 -11.01
C LEU A 178 -5.52 -17.07 -12.38
N ARG A 179 -4.27 -17.39 -12.77
CA ARG A 179 -3.97 -18.02 -14.06
C ARG A 179 -3.17 -19.30 -13.86
N VAL A 180 -3.70 -20.41 -14.36
CA VAL A 180 -3.06 -21.72 -14.36
C VAL A 180 -2.94 -22.20 -15.79
N GLN A 181 -1.72 -22.33 -16.28
CA GLN A 181 -1.46 -22.63 -17.70
C GLN A 181 -2.18 -21.60 -18.60
N ASP A 182 -3.10 -22.05 -19.45
CA ASP A 182 -3.90 -21.21 -20.35
C ASP A 182 -5.31 -20.90 -19.81
N GLU A 183 -5.62 -21.36 -18.58
CA GLU A 183 -6.90 -21.12 -17.93
C GLU A 183 -6.85 -19.95 -16.94
N GLU A 184 -7.94 -19.19 -16.87
CA GLU A 184 -8.09 -18.05 -15.99
C GLU A 184 -9.34 -18.18 -15.12
N VAL A 185 -9.22 -17.82 -13.84
CA VAL A 185 -10.31 -17.76 -12.86
C VAL A 185 -10.36 -16.36 -12.29
N TYR A 186 -11.57 -15.84 -12.11
CA TYR A 186 -11.82 -14.51 -11.58
C TYR A 186 -12.56 -14.61 -10.25
N PHE A 187 -12.16 -13.75 -9.31
CA PHE A 187 -12.80 -13.57 -8.02
C PHE A 187 -13.08 -12.09 -7.83
N ASP A 188 -14.31 -11.75 -7.45
CA ASP A 188 -14.67 -10.40 -7.06
C ASP A 188 -14.42 -10.20 -5.56
N VAL A 189 -13.99 -8.99 -5.19
CA VAL A 189 -13.97 -8.54 -3.80
C VAL A 189 -15.42 -8.32 -3.38
N SER A 190 -15.98 -9.29 -2.66
CA SER A 190 -17.23 -9.07 -1.94
C SER A 190 -16.93 -8.14 -0.78
N ASN A 191 -17.54 -6.94 -0.79
CA ASN A 191 -17.55 -6.05 0.38
C ASN A 191 -18.07 -6.85 1.57
N VAL A 192 -17.18 -7.31 2.44
CA VAL A 192 -17.57 -7.67 3.80
C VAL A 192 -17.87 -6.33 4.44
N THR A 193 -19.15 -5.97 4.48
CA THR A 193 -19.66 -4.80 5.19
C THR A 193 -19.11 -4.86 6.61
N SER A 194 -18.19 -3.95 6.91
CA SER A 194 -17.73 -3.68 8.28
C SER A 194 -18.84 -3.03 9.10
#